data_AF-B6GWP1-F1
#
_entry.id   AF-B6GWP1-F1
#
_cell.length_a   1.000
_cell.length_b   1.000
_cell.length_c   1.000
_cell.angle_alpha   90.00
_cell.angle_beta   90.00
_cell.angle_gamma   90.00
#
_symmetry.space_group_name_H-M   'P 1'
#
loop_
_entity.id
_entity.type
_entity.pdbx_description
1 polymer ?
#
loop_
_entity_poly.entity_id
_entity_poly.type
_entity_poly.pdbx_seq_one_letter_code
_entity_poly.pdbx_strand_id
1 'polypeptide(L)'
;MSSIYDFDSQKEYISRIVPKLKGESNFAQWQHRLYMALKVNNKIYIEIIEGIAQKPPSPELFDESVEVVRELALHRAASSSSDPNVTISDALVRELVKEQKLKNKEILEKHRVLLYEWDLANTRCCNLIFSTLDTIPASHIQNVENARETFELLRAEHGSPSWQGNFKRFEVLDNIQYRYKNNNNPQEFVRRFKEALFELQQRDTAMPANMVLNFFVKAVRGNPRCQVFIQNLAPDLKDPNFMVDVYHKFTMT
;
A
#
# COMPACT_ATOMS: atom_id res chain seq x y z
N MET A 1 -8.86 -31.43 2.05
CA MET A 1 -9.19 -30.05 1.68
C MET A 1 -7.94 -29.23 1.93
N SER A 2 -7.34 -28.64 0.89
CA SER A 2 -6.22 -27.70 1.09
C SER A 2 -6.73 -26.51 1.86
N SER A 3 -6.03 -26.16 2.94
CA SER A 3 -6.34 -24.93 3.67
C SER A 3 -5.92 -23.75 2.79
N ILE A 4 -6.69 -22.67 2.79
CA ILE A 4 -6.26 -21.37 2.20
C ILE A 4 -4.99 -20.81 2.86
N TYR A 5 -4.58 -21.43 3.98
CA TYR A 5 -3.32 -21.21 4.68
C TYR A 5 -2.25 -22.24 4.35
N ASP A 6 -2.35 -23.01 3.26
CA ASP A 6 -1.22 -23.80 2.78
C ASP A 6 -0.12 -22.83 2.32
N PHE A 7 0.97 -22.79 3.09
CA PHE A 7 2.09 -21.90 2.85
C PHE A 7 3.10 -22.59 1.95
N ASP A 8 3.33 -22.03 0.76
CA ASP A 8 4.33 -22.58 -0.14
C ASP A 8 5.73 -22.43 0.48
N SER A 9 6.42 -23.57 0.59
CA SER A 9 7.72 -23.70 1.26
C SER A 9 8.90 -23.09 0.49
N GLN A 10 8.64 -22.37 -0.60
CA GLN A 10 9.66 -21.60 -1.31
C GLN A 10 10.05 -20.37 -0.48
N LYS A 11 10.97 -20.61 0.47
CA LYS A 11 11.80 -19.64 1.19
C LYS A 11 12.68 -18.80 0.25
N GLU A 12 12.13 -18.20 -0.79
CA GLU A 12 12.78 -17.03 -1.38
C GLU A 12 12.48 -15.86 -0.46
N TYR A 13 13.44 -15.58 0.43
CA TYR A 13 13.45 -14.42 1.32
C TYR A 13 13.02 -13.20 0.52
N ILE A 14 11.79 -12.73 0.77
CA ILE A 14 11.22 -11.53 0.15
C ILE A 14 12.21 -10.36 0.19
N SER A 15 13.04 -10.29 1.24
CA SER A 15 14.11 -9.32 1.41
C SER A 15 15.23 -9.35 0.35
N ARG A 16 15.34 -10.41 -0.47
CA ARG A 16 16.28 -10.51 -1.59
C ARG A 16 15.71 -9.95 -2.89
N ILE A 17 14.38 -10.01 -3.05
CA ILE A 17 13.68 -9.62 -4.28
C ILE A 17 13.12 -8.19 -4.16
N VAL A 18 12.66 -7.84 -2.96
CA VAL A 18 12.12 -6.52 -2.66
C VAL A 18 13.26 -5.61 -2.19
N PRO A 19 13.49 -4.45 -2.85
CA PRO A 19 14.49 -3.50 -2.39
C PRO A 19 14.16 -3.00 -0.99
N LYS A 20 15.14 -2.58 -0.19
CA LYS A 20 14.85 -1.97 1.11
C LYS A 20 14.07 -0.66 0.95
N LEU A 21 12.95 -0.48 1.64
CA LEU A 21 12.25 0.81 1.68
C LEU A 21 13.11 1.83 2.42
N LYS A 22 13.50 2.91 1.73
CA LYS A 22 14.32 3.99 2.28
C LYS A 22 13.49 5.24 2.60
N GLY A 23 12.30 5.34 2.00
CA GLY A 23 11.38 6.46 2.16
C GLY A 23 10.67 6.79 0.85
N GLU A 24 10.21 8.04 0.71
CA GLU A 24 9.40 8.48 -0.43
C GLU A 24 10.05 8.21 -1.80
N SER A 25 11.38 8.36 -1.89
CA SER A 25 12.15 8.24 -3.14
C SER A 25 12.06 6.88 -3.84
N ASN A 26 11.82 5.80 -3.09
CA ASN A 26 11.73 4.45 -3.66
C ASN A 26 10.43 3.71 -3.29
N PHE A 27 9.45 4.41 -2.70
CA PHE A 27 8.21 3.80 -2.22
C PHE A 27 7.43 3.10 -3.34
N ALA A 28 7.24 3.72 -4.50
CA ALA A 28 6.47 3.13 -5.60
C ALA A 28 7.09 1.81 -6.11
N GLN A 29 8.41 1.78 -6.27
CA GLN A 29 9.15 0.59 -6.68
C GLN A 29 9.09 -0.50 -5.59
N TRP A 30 9.27 -0.11 -4.33
CA TRP A 30 9.16 -0.99 -3.19
C TRP A 30 7.77 -1.63 -3.10
N GLN A 31 6.71 -0.81 -3.15
CA GLN A 31 5.32 -1.25 -3.06
C GLN A 31 4.99 -2.27 -4.14
N HIS A 32 5.37 -1.99 -5.40
CA HIS A 32 5.14 -2.90 -6.51
C HIS A 32 5.84 -4.25 -6.29
N ARG A 33 7.12 -4.24 -5.91
CA ARG A 33 7.91 -5.47 -5.68
C ARG A 33 7.39 -6.25 -4.47
N LEU A 34 7.04 -5.57 -3.39
CA LEU A 34 6.45 -6.17 -2.20
C LEU A 34 5.15 -6.90 -2.54
N TYR A 35 4.24 -6.23 -3.26
CA TYR A 35 2.96 -6.81 -3.64
C TYR A 35 3.14 -8.06 -4.52
N MET A 36 4.03 -8.00 -5.51
CA MET A 36 4.33 -9.19 -6.33
C MET A 36 4.88 -10.34 -5.49
N ALA A 37 5.81 -10.06 -4.58
CA ALA A 37 6.46 -11.11 -3.80
C ALA A 37 5.54 -11.72 -2.73
N LEU A 38 4.68 -10.91 -2.08
CA LEU A 38 3.65 -11.39 -1.16
C LEU A 38 2.61 -12.25 -1.88
N LYS A 39 2.16 -11.82 -3.07
CA LYS A 39 1.20 -12.57 -3.89
C LYS A 39 1.72 -13.95 -4.30
N VAL A 40 3.02 -14.05 -4.61
CA VAL A 40 3.67 -15.33 -4.92
C VAL A 40 3.78 -16.23 -3.69
N ASN A 41 4.03 -15.67 -2.51
CA ASN A 41 4.16 -16.45 -1.26
C ASN A 41 2.80 -17.00 -0.80
N ASN A 42 1.82 -16.13 -0.60
CA ASN A 42 0.45 -16.52 -0.27
C ASN A 42 -0.52 -15.38 -0.61
N LYS A 43 -1.56 -15.68 -1.39
CA LYS A 43 -2.59 -14.72 -1.79
C LYS A 43 -3.29 -14.05 -0.58
N ILE A 44 -3.42 -14.76 0.55
CA ILE A 44 -4.07 -14.22 1.76
C ILE A 44 -3.38 -12.95 2.28
N TYR A 45 -2.06 -12.82 2.07
CA TYR A 45 -1.31 -11.64 2.50
C TYR A 45 -1.78 -10.37 1.79
N ILE A 46 -2.07 -10.48 0.50
CA ILE A 46 -2.63 -9.39 -0.28
C ILE A 46 -4.04 -9.05 0.20
N GLU A 47 -4.87 -10.07 0.41
CA GLU A 47 -6.24 -9.88 0.89
C GLU A 47 -6.27 -9.22 2.29
N ILE A 48 -5.31 -9.52 3.18
CA ILE A 48 -5.15 -8.85 4.46
C ILE A 48 -4.77 -7.37 4.26
N ILE A 49 -3.76 -7.08 3.45
CA ILE A 49 -3.28 -5.70 3.19
C ILE A 49 -4.38 -4.84 2.56
N GLU A 50 -5.14 -5.39 1.62
CA GLU A 50 -6.26 -4.70 0.97
C GLU A 50 -7.49 -4.55 1.88
N GLY A 51 -7.51 -5.26 3.02
CA GLY A 51 -8.63 -5.23 3.95
C GLY A 51 -9.82 -6.08 3.55
N ILE A 52 -9.62 -7.02 2.61
CA ILE A 52 -10.60 -8.02 2.20
C ILE A 52 -10.67 -9.12 3.27
N ALA A 53 -9.52 -9.64 3.70
CA ALA A 53 -9.41 -10.65 4.75
C ALA A 53 -9.22 -9.98 6.12
N GLN A 54 -10.34 -9.59 6.72
CA GLN A 54 -10.35 -8.93 8.03
C GLN A 54 -10.29 -9.95 9.19
N LYS A 55 -9.90 -9.46 10.36
CA LYS A 55 -9.91 -10.25 11.59
C LYS A 55 -11.33 -10.80 11.81
N PRO A 56 -11.49 -12.11 12.08
CA PRO A 56 -12.79 -12.68 12.36
C PRO A 56 -13.49 -11.93 13.50
N PRO A 57 -14.76 -11.50 13.33
CA PRO A 57 -15.52 -10.87 14.38
C PRO A 57 -15.90 -11.89 15.45
N SER A 58 -16.15 -11.39 16.67
CA SER A 58 -16.69 -12.23 17.74
C SER A 58 -17.95 -12.96 17.27
N PRO A 59 -18.06 -14.28 17.51
CA PRO A 59 -19.17 -15.06 17.02
C PRO A 59 -20.45 -14.75 17.80
N GLU A 60 -21.59 -14.77 17.12
CA GLU A 60 -22.89 -14.73 17.76
C GLU A 60 -23.17 -16.08 18.43
N LEU A 61 -23.39 -16.04 19.75
CA LEU A 61 -23.73 -17.21 20.54
C LEU A 61 -25.23 -17.24 20.79
N PHE A 62 -25.76 -18.45 20.89
CA PHE A 62 -27.12 -18.65 21.32
C PHE A 62 -27.28 -18.36 22.81
N ASP A 63 -28.45 -17.85 23.21
CA ASP A 63 -28.79 -17.66 24.62
C ASP A 63 -28.96 -19.01 25.33
N GLU A 64 -28.28 -19.17 26.46
CA GLU A 64 -28.26 -20.40 27.27
C GLU A 64 -29.19 -20.33 28.48
N SER A 65 -29.89 -19.21 28.69
CA SER A 65 -30.80 -19.02 29.81
C SER A 65 -32.03 -19.93 29.67
N VAL A 66 -32.43 -20.49 30.81
CA VAL A 66 -33.54 -21.46 30.87
C VAL A 66 -34.84 -20.78 30.44
N GLU A 67 -34.99 -19.51 30.77
CA GLU A 67 -36.14 -18.66 30.47
C GLU A 67 -36.30 -18.45 28.97
N VAL A 68 -35.25 -17.99 28.29
CA VAL A 68 -35.27 -17.73 26.84
C VAL A 68 -35.41 -19.03 26.05
N VAL A 69 -34.72 -20.10 26.47
CA VAL A 69 -34.85 -21.42 25.81
C VAL A 69 -36.27 -21.98 26.00
N ARG A 70 -36.89 -21.79 27.17
CA ARG A 70 -38.28 -22.20 27.42
C ARG A 70 -39.26 -21.41 26.57
N GLU A 71 -39.10 -20.08 26.50
CA GLU A 71 -39.95 -19.21 25.66
C GLU A 71 -39.83 -19.59 24.18
N LEU A 72 -38.61 -19.80 23.67
CA LEU A 72 -38.39 -20.26 22.29
C LEU A 72 -39.01 -21.64 22.02
N ALA A 73 -38.93 -22.55 22.98
CA ALA A 73 -39.54 -23.88 22.88
C ALA A 73 -41.08 -23.80 22.86
N LEU A 74 -41.68 -22.97 23.72
CA LEU A 74 -43.11 -22.71 23.75
C LEU A 74 -43.58 -22.08 22.44
N HIS A 75 -42.87 -21.07 21.93
CA HIS A 75 -43.17 -20.43 20.65
C HIS A 75 -43.11 -21.43 19.48
N ARG A 76 -42.07 -22.28 19.41
CA ARG A 76 -41.99 -23.32 18.37
C ARG A 76 -43.15 -24.30 18.48
N ALA A 77 -43.44 -24.78 19.69
CA ALA A 77 -44.47 -25.79 19.88
C ALA A 77 -45.88 -25.25 19.60
N ALA A 78 -46.19 -24.01 19.99
CA ALA A 78 -47.42 -23.31 19.65
C ALA A 78 -47.56 -23.03 18.14
N SER A 79 -46.45 -22.86 17.43
CA SER A 79 -46.47 -22.68 15.96
C SER A 79 -46.76 -24.00 15.21
N SER A 80 -46.45 -25.14 15.83
CA SER A 80 -46.60 -26.48 15.25
C SER A 80 -47.82 -27.26 15.76
N SER A 81 -48.55 -26.74 16.75
CA SER A 81 -49.73 -27.39 17.33
C SER A 81 -50.91 -26.42 17.37
N SER A 82 -52.12 -26.94 17.12
CA SER A 82 -53.37 -26.19 17.26
C SER A 82 -53.87 -26.09 18.71
N ASP A 83 -53.11 -26.62 19.69
CA ASP A 83 -53.46 -26.59 21.10
C ASP A 83 -52.96 -25.28 21.76
N PRO A 84 -53.85 -24.44 22.31
CA PRO A 84 -53.46 -23.21 22.98
C PRO A 84 -52.79 -23.42 24.34
N ASN A 85 -52.80 -24.64 24.91
CA ASN A 85 -52.27 -24.96 26.24
C ASN A 85 -51.00 -25.83 26.21
N VAL A 86 -50.17 -25.72 25.17
CA VAL A 86 -48.92 -26.46 25.10
C VAL A 86 -48.02 -26.13 26.29
N THR A 87 -47.70 -27.16 27.06
CA THR A 87 -46.80 -27.09 28.21
C THR A 87 -45.49 -27.81 27.89
N ILE A 88 -44.37 -27.11 28.06
CA ILE A 88 -43.03 -27.67 27.87
C ILE A 88 -42.53 -28.22 29.21
N SER A 89 -42.09 -29.49 29.21
CA SER A 89 -41.53 -30.10 30.43
C SER A 89 -40.16 -29.53 30.78
N ASP A 90 -39.86 -29.43 32.07
CA ASP A 90 -38.55 -28.98 32.57
C ASP A 90 -37.41 -29.88 32.11
N ALA A 91 -37.67 -31.18 31.94
CA ALA A 91 -36.69 -32.12 31.39
C ALA A 91 -36.33 -31.76 29.94
N LEU A 92 -37.33 -31.39 29.13
CA LEU A 92 -37.11 -30.98 27.75
C LEU A 92 -36.34 -29.65 27.67
N VAL A 93 -36.67 -28.66 28.51
CA VAL A 93 -35.92 -27.39 28.57
C VAL A 93 -34.46 -27.65 28.94
N ARG A 94 -34.19 -28.52 29.92
CA ARG A 94 -32.81 -28.87 30.31
C ARG A 94 -32.02 -29.51 29.18
N GLU A 95 -32.63 -30.39 28.39
CA GLU A 95 -31.97 -30.98 27.23
C GLU A 95 -31.72 -29.97 26.11
N LEU A 96 -32.68 -29.08 25.84
CA LEU A 96 -32.50 -27.99 24.86
C LEU A 96 -31.39 -27.02 25.26
N VAL A 97 -31.30 -26.66 26.55
CA VAL A 97 -30.21 -25.83 27.08
C VAL A 97 -28.85 -26.54 26.90
N LYS A 98 -28.77 -27.86 27.13
CA LYS A 98 -27.54 -28.63 26.87
C LYS A 98 -27.16 -28.63 25.39
N GLU A 99 -28.14 -28.81 24.51
CA GLU A 99 -27.93 -28.77 23.06
C GLU A 99 -27.42 -27.39 22.62
N GLN A 100 -28.01 -26.31 23.15
CA GLN A 100 -27.59 -24.93 22.87
C GLN A 100 -26.15 -24.68 23.30
N LYS A 101 -25.77 -25.13 24.51
CA LYS A 101 -24.39 -25.09 25.01
C LYS A 101 -23.41 -25.83 24.12
N LEU A 102 -23.80 -27.00 23.61
CA LEU A 102 -22.96 -27.78 22.70
C LEU A 102 -22.74 -27.02 21.38
N LYS A 103 -23.81 -26.44 20.82
CA LYS A 103 -23.71 -25.60 19.60
C LYS A 103 -22.82 -24.38 19.82
N ASN A 104 -22.96 -23.68 20.95
CA ASN A 104 -22.08 -22.56 21.30
C ASN A 104 -20.61 -22.99 21.39
N LYS A 105 -20.34 -24.15 21.99
CA LYS A 105 -18.99 -24.70 22.07
C LYS A 105 -18.41 -24.99 20.69
N GLU A 106 -19.19 -25.55 19.77
CA GLU A 106 -18.75 -25.77 18.39
C GLU A 106 -18.49 -24.46 17.63
N ILE A 107 -19.34 -23.44 17.82
CA ILE A 107 -19.15 -22.11 17.22
C ILE A 107 -17.85 -21.49 17.72
N LEU A 108 -17.60 -21.52 19.03
CA LEU A 108 -16.39 -21.00 19.64
C LEU A 108 -15.14 -21.73 19.13
N GLU A 109 -15.20 -23.05 18.99
CA GLU A 109 -14.08 -23.84 18.49
C GLU A 109 -13.74 -23.49 17.03
N LYS A 110 -14.76 -23.39 16.16
CA LYS A 110 -14.56 -22.95 14.77
C LYS A 110 -14.01 -21.54 14.69
N HIS A 111 -14.54 -20.62 15.49
CA HIS A 111 -14.04 -19.25 15.57
C HIS A 111 -12.58 -19.20 16.04
N ARG A 112 -12.21 -20.01 17.04
CA ARG A 112 -10.83 -20.09 17.54
C ARG A 112 -9.86 -20.53 16.45
N VAL A 113 -10.22 -21.52 15.64
CA VAL A 113 -9.38 -21.97 14.51
C VAL A 113 -9.22 -20.85 13.49
N LEU A 114 -10.32 -20.22 13.06
CA LEU A 114 -10.27 -19.11 12.10
C LEU A 114 -9.43 -17.93 12.60
N LEU A 115 -9.60 -17.58 13.87
CA LEU A 115 -8.84 -16.49 14.50
C LEU A 115 -7.34 -16.82 14.54
N TYR A 116 -6.98 -18.04 14.91
CA TYR A 116 -5.60 -18.50 14.94
C TYR A 116 -4.95 -18.48 13.55
N GLU A 117 -5.66 -18.99 12.53
CA GLU A 117 -5.15 -18.99 11.16
C GLU A 117 -4.96 -17.57 10.61
N TRP A 118 -5.92 -16.68 10.88
CA TRP A 118 -5.81 -15.27 10.50
C TRP A 118 -4.63 -14.59 11.22
N ASP A 119 -4.47 -14.80 12.52
CA ASP A 119 -3.39 -14.21 13.32
C ASP A 119 -2.01 -14.67 12.85
N LEU A 120 -1.89 -15.96 12.52
CA LEU A 120 -0.68 -16.53 11.95
C LEU A 120 -0.34 -15.90 10.60
N ALA A 121 -1.34 -15.74 9.71
CA ALA A 121 -1.16 -15.11 8.41
C ALA A 121 -0.78 -13.63 8.54
N ASN A 122 -1.47 -12.90 9.41
CA ASN A 122 -1.22 -11.50 9.71
C ASN A 122 0.21 -11.29 10.25
N THR A 123 0.61 -12.06 11.26
CA THR A 123 1.95 -12.00 11.87
C THR A 123 3.04 -12.29 10.84
N ARG A 124 2.85 -13.31 10.00
CA ARG A 124 3.79 -13.61 8.91
C ARG A 124 3.88 -12.48 7.90
N CYS A 125 2.75 -11.91 7.51
CA CYS A 125 2.72 -10.76 6.61
C CYS A 125 3.47 -9.55 7.21
N CYS A 126 3.22 -9.20 8.47
CA CYS A 126 3.98 -8.16 9.19
C CYS A 126 5.49 -8.41 9.15
N ASN A 127 5.93 -9.61 9.48
CA ASN A 127 7.36 -9.96 9.49
C ASN A 127 7.98 -9.86 8.08
N LEU A 128 7.24 -10.27 7.05
CA LEU A 128 7.69 -10.13 5.66
C LEU A 128 7.81 -8.66 5.26
N ILE A 129 6.82 -7.82 5.57
CA ILE A 129 6.88 -6.37 5.32
C ILE A 129 8.09 -5.78 6.05
N PHE A 130 8.22 -6.04 7.36
CA PHE A 130 9.30 -5.53 8.20
C PHE A 130 10.68 -5.93 7.67
N SER A 131 10.83 -7.15 7.16
CA SER A 131 12.08 -7.63 6.55
C SER A 131 12.52 -6.83 5.32
N THR A 132 11.63 -6.06 4.71
CA THR A 132 11.91 -5.21 3.54
C THR A 132 12.14 -3.75 3.88
N LEU A 133 12.15 -3.37 5.16
CA LEU A 133 12.35 -1.98 5.57
C LEU A 133 13.81 -1.70 5.91
N ASP A 134 14.23 -0.46 5.64
CA ASP A 134 15.45 0.11 6.21
C ASP A 134 15.18 0.62 7.63
N THR A 135 16.23 1.03 8.35
CA THR A 135 16.14 1.37 9.79
C THR A 135 15.12 2.48 10.09
N ILE A 136 15.04 3.52 9.25
CA ILE A 136 14.15 4.67 9.48
C ILE A 136 12.67 4.26 9.31
N PRO A 137 12.21 3.70 8.17
CA PRO A 137 10.81 3.27 8.05
C PRO A 137 10.41 2.19 9.05
N ALA A 138 11.34 1.28 9.40
CA ALA A 138 11.07 0.26 10.42
C ALA A 138 10.75 0.86 11.79
N SER A 139 11.42 1.96 12.17
CA SER A 139 11.20 2.62 13.46
C SER A 139 9.79 3.19 13.63
N HIS A 140 9.13 3.59 12.54
CA HIS A 140 7.78 4.17 12.57
C HIS A 140 6.68 3.14 12.83
N ILE A 141 6.96 1.84 12.67
CA ILE A 141 5.97 0.77 12.77
C ILE A 141 6.31 -0.29 13.81
N GLN A 142 7.28 -0.03 14.71
CA GLN A 142 7.81 -1.03 15.65
C GLN A 142 6.76 -1.68 16.57
N ASN A 143 5.64 -1.02 16.83
CA ASN A 143 4.58 -1.50 17.73
C ASN A 143 3.28 -1.87 16.99
N VAL A 144 3.33 -2.00 15.66
CA VAL A 144 2.14 -2.28 14.85
C VAL A 144 2.09 -3.78 14.56
N GLU A 145 1.08 -4.45 15.11
CA GLU A 145 0.91 -5.90 14.98
C GLU A 145 0.01 -6.30 13.81
N ASN A 146 -0.62 -5.34 13.13
CA ASN A 146 -1.51 -5.58 12.00
C ASN A 146 -0.83 -5.23 10.67
N ALA A 147 -0.87 -6.15 9.71
CA ALA A 147 -0.16 -6.00 8.43
C ALA A 147 -0.78 -4.91 7.54
N ARG A 148 -2.11 -4.75 7.58
CA ARG A 148 -2.81 -3.68 6.87
C ARG A 148 -2.45 -2.33 7.46
N GLU A 149 -2.55 -2.18 8.78
CA GLU A 149 -2.20 -0.94 9.46
C GLU A 149 -0.74 -0.55 9.21
N THR A 150 0.16 -1.53 9.31
CA THR A 150 1.58 -1.37 8.97
C THR A 150 1.75 -0.79 7.56
N PHE A 151 1.07 -1.38 6.57
CA PHE A 151 1.18 -0.95 5.19
C PHE A 151 0.54 0.43 4.95
N GLU A 152 -0.61 0.73 5.54
CA GLU A 152 -1.25 2.04 5.43
C GLU A 152 -0.42 3.15 6.08
N LEU A 153 0.25 2.89 7.21
CA LEU A 153 1.18 3.86 7.83
C LEU A 153 2.36 4.15 6.91
N LEU A 154 3.00 3.12 6.36
CA LEU A 154 4.09 3.28 5.40
C LEU A 154 3.65 4.03 4.14
N ARG A 155 2.43 3.77 3.67
CA ARG A 155 1.84 4.47 2.52
C ARG A 155 1.51 5.93 2.85
N ALA A 156 0.99 6.22 4.03
CA ALA A 156 0.70 7.59 4.45
C ALA A 156 1.99 8.42 4.51
N GLU A 157 3.04 7.85 5.11
CA GLU A 157 4.33 8.53 5.35
C GLU A 157 5.20 8.65 4.09
N HIS A 158 5.18 7.63 3.21
CA HIS A 158 6.10 7.56 2.08
C HIS A 158 5.42 7.44 0.70
N GLY A 159 4.12 7.15 0.67
CA GLY A 159 3.34 7.01 -0.55
C GLY A 159 2.70 8.32 -1.03
N SER A 160 2.45 9.26 -0.13
CA SER A 160 1.95 10.59 -0.49
C SER A 160 3.11 11.52 -0.86
N PRO A 161 3.02 12.30 -1.95
CA PRO A 161 3.98 13.36 -2.22
C PRO A 161 3.89 14.40 -1.10
N SER A 162 4.87 14.40 -0.19
CA SER A 162 4.95 15.42 0.83
C SER A 162 5.31 16.75 0.16
N TRP A 163 4.77 17.87 0.64
CA TRP A 163 5.18 19.20 0.14
C TRP A 163 6.71 19.38 0.26
N GLN A 164 7.34 18.75 1.25
CA GLN A 164 8.79 18.71 1.45
C GLN A 164 9.50 17.92 0.35
N GLY A 165 8.95 16.75 -0.03
CA GLY A 165 9.44 15.95 -1.15
C GLY A 165 9.33 16.69 -2.48
N ASN A 166 8.18 17.33 -2.73
CA ASN A 166 7.98 18.18 -3.91
C ASN A 166 8.92 19.38 -3.91
N PHE A 167 9.09 20.06 -2.77
CA PHE A 167 10.03 21.17 -2.63
C PHE A 167 11.48 20.72 -2.87
N LYS A 168 11.90 19.57 -2.35
CA LYS A 168 13.25 19.03 -2.55
C LYS A 168 13.50 18.64 -4.01
N ARG A 169 12.51 18.06 -4.70
CA ARG A 169 12.59 17.80 -6.15
C ARG A 169 12.66 19.09 -6.96
N PHE A 170 11.87 20.09 -6.58
CA PHE A 170 11.94 21.42 -7.17
C PHE A 170 13.32 22.05 -6.95
N GLU A 171 13.88 21.94 -5.75
CA GLU A 171 15.24 22.40 -5.41
C GLU A 171 16.30 21.69 -6.26
N VAL A 172 16.15 20.39 -6.56
CA VAL A 172 17.05 19.68 -7.49
C VAL A 172 16.97 20.28 -8.89
N LEU A 173 15.76 20.52 -9.42
CA LEU A 173 15.59 21.16 -10.73
C LEU A 173 16.18 22.57 -10.76
N ASP A 174 15.92 23.36 -9.70
CA ASP A 174 16.36 24.76 -9.60
C ASP A 174 17.88 24.90 -9.52
N ASN A 175 18.54 23.94 -8.88
CA ASN A 175 19.98 23.90 -8.69
C ASN A 175 20.75 23.20 -9.81
N ILE A 176 20.07 22.61 -10.80
CA ILE A 176 20.76 22.08 -11.99
C ILE A 176 21.43 23.23 -12.74
N GLN A 177 22.73 23.08 -12.96
CA GLN A 177 23.56 24.08 -13.63
C GLN A 177 24.50 23.37 -14.61
N TYR A 178 24.49 23.82 -15.87
CA TYR A 178 25.49 23.43 -16.87
C TYR A 178 26.76 24.26 -16.64
N ARG A 179 27.68 23.75 -15.81
CA ARG A 179 28.91 24.46 -15.46
C ARG A 179 30.08 24.03 -16.34
N TYR A 180 30.85 25.00 -16.81
CA TYR A 180 32.09 24.80 -17.57
C TYR A 180 33.09 23.84 -16.90
N LYS A 181 33.17 23.85 -15.56
CA LYS A 181 34.15 23.06 -14.78
C LYS A 181 33.75 21.59 -14.58
N ASN A 182 32.47 21.23 -14.70
CA ASN A 182 31.98 19.89 -14.39
C ASN A 182 31.37 19.25 -15.63
N ASN A 183 32.22 18.59 -16.41
CA ASN A 183 31.83 17.74 -17.55
C ASN A 183 30.98 18.47 -18.61
N ASN A 184 31.67 19.03 -19.60
CA ASN A 184 31.14 19.83 -20.71
C ASN A 184 30.43 18.94 -21.76
N ASN A 185 29.56 18.03 -21.31
CA ASN A 185 28.78 17.10 -22.13
C ASN A 185 27.32 17.58 -22.18
N PRO A 186 26.88 18.19 -23.29
CA PRO A 186 25.51 18.66 -23.48
C PRO A 186 24.47 17.54 -23.37
N GLN A 187 24.76 16.34 -23.86
CA GLN A 187 23.83 15.21 -23.81
C GLN A 187 23.56 14.77 -22.37
N GLU A 188 24.62 14.66 -21.56
CA GLU A 188 24.52 14.26 -20.16
C GLU A 188 23.80 15.31 -19.31
N PHE A 189 24.01 16.59 -19.60
CA PHE A 189 23.24 17.67 -18.98
C PHE A 189 21.75 17.57 -19.32
N VAL A 190 21.41 17.44 -20.61
CA VAL A 190 20.01 17.32 -21.06
C VAL A 190 19.34 16.09 -20.46
N ARG A 191 20.07 14.97 -20.34
CA ARG A 191 19.59 13.75 -19.67
C ARG A 191 19.22 14.03 -18.21
N ARG A 192 20.14 14.59 -17.43
CA ARG A 192 19.92 14.93 -16.01
C ARG A 192 18.80 15.94 -15.81
N PHE A 193 18.69 16.93 -16.70
CA PHE A 193 17.62 17.92 -16.68
C PHE A 193 16.26 17.28 -16.94
N LYS A 194 16.15 16.43 -17.98
CA LYS A 194 14.92 15.69 -18.29
C LYS A 194 14.50 14.75 -17.17
N GLU A 195 15.46 14.09 -16.51
CA GLU A 195 15.20 13.22 -15.36
C GLU A 195 14.62 14.00 -14.18
N ALA A 196 15.22 15.13 -13.80
CA ALA A 196 14.68 15.97 -12.74
C ALA A 196 13.27 16.51 -13.07
N LEU A 197 13.02 16.86 -14.33
CA LEU A 197 11.71 17.30 -14.80
C LEU A 197 10.68 16.16 -14.72
N PHE A 198 11.06 14.96 -15.14
CA PHE A 198 10.22 13.77 -15.13
C PHE A 198 9.83 13.36 -13.70
N GLU A 199 10.78 13.39 -12.77
CA GLU A 199 10.53 13.13 -11.35
C GLU A 199 9.53 14.12 -10.72
N LEU A 200 9.49 15.36 -11.21
CA LEU A 200 8.55 16.38 -10.76
C LEU A 200 7.17 16.23 -11.44
N GLN A 201 7.13 15.84 -12.71
CA GLN A 201 5.90 15.69 -13.50
C GLN A 201 5.17 14.35 -13.31
N GLN A 202 5.82 13.32 -12.75
CA GLN A 202 5.18 12.02 -12.47
C GLN A 202 3.97 12.10 -11.53
N ARG A 203 3.82 13.21 -10.77
CA ARG A 203 2.83 13.33 -9.69
C ARG A 203 2.04 14.65 -9.67
N ASP A 204 2.33 15.56 -10.59
CA ASP A 204 1.74 16.89 -10.65
C ASP A 204 1.25 17.22 -12.08
N THR A 205 0.48 18.29 -12.23
CA THR A 205 0.00 18.79 -13.52
C THR A 205 1.19 19.06 -14.44
N ALA A 206 1.10 18.62 -15.70
CA ALA A 206 2.19 18.78 -16.67
C ALA A 206 2.70 20.24 -16.71
N MET A 207 3.98 20.43 -16.41
CA MET A 207 4.59 21.76 -16.38
C MET A 207 4.53 22.38 -17.79
N PRO A 208 4.01 23.61 -17.93
CA PRO A 208 3.94 24.29 -19.22
C PRO A 208 5.33 24.43 -19.88
N ALA A 209 5.42 24.19 -21.20
CA ALA A 209 6.69 24.18 -21.93
C ALA A 209 7.49 25.50 -21.80
N ASN A 210 6.81 26.64 -21.67
CA ASN A 210 7.43 27.95 -21.40
C ASN A 210 8.11 28.02 -20.02
N MET A 211 7.54 27.36 -19.00
CA MET A 211 8.15 27.28 -17.67
C MET A 211 9.40 26.38 -17.72
N VAL A 212 9.32 25.25 -18.44
CA VAL A 212 10.46 24.37 -18.68
C VAL A 212 11.61 25.11 -19.38
N LEU A 213 11.29 25.95 -20.39
CA LEU A 213 12.26 26.79 -21.08
C LEU A 213 12.97 27.75 -20.13
N ASN A 214 12.25 28.39 -19.21
CA ASN A 214 12.83 29.31 -18.24
C ASN A 214 13.82 28.60 -17.30
N PHE A 215 13.48 27.41 -16.80
CA PHE A 215 14.40 26.60 -16.00
C PHE A 215 15.63 26.17 -16.81
N PHE A 216 15.45 25.77 -18.06
CA PHE A 216 16.54 25.39 -18.94
C PHE A 216 17.51 26.55 -19.18
N VAL A 217 16.98 27.73 -19.54
CA VAL A 217 17.78 28.95 -19.73
C VAL A 217 18.51 29.35 -18.44
N LYS A 218 17.84 29.29 -17.28
CA LYS A 218 18.48 29.54 -15.97
C LYS A 218 19.65 28.57 -15.73
N ALA A 219 19.47 27.29 -16.04
CA ALA A 219 20.47 26.26 -15.83
C ALA A 219 21.72 26.42 -16.71
N VAL A 220 21.60 27.00 -17.91
CA VAL A 220 22.74 27.17 -18.84
C VAL A 220 23.34 28.59 -18.85
N ARG A 221 22.63 29.60 -18.32
CA ARG A 221 23.06 31.01 -18.33
C ARG A 221 24.42 31.26 -17.66
N GLY A 222 24.75 30.47 -16.63
CA GLY A 222 26.03 30.56 -15.94
C GLY A 222 27.25 30.12 -16.77
N ASN A 223 27.04 29.50 -17.93
CA ASN A 223 28.12 29.10 -18.84
C ASN A 223 28.31 30.16 -19.95
N PRO A 224 29.50 30.80 -20.04
CA PRO A 224 29.78 31.77 -21.11
C PRO A 224 29.63 31.20 -22.52
N ARG A 225 29.88 29.89 -22.72
CA ARG A 225 29.74 29.23 -24.03
C ARG A 225 28.29 29.14 -24.50
N CYS A 226 27.33 29.22 -23.58
CA CYS A 226 25.91 29.13 -23.91
C CYS A 226 25.29 30.48 -24.27
N GLN A 227 26.03 31.60 -24.17
CA GLN A 227 25.49 32.93 -24.45
C GLN A 227 25.00 33.07 -25.89
N VAL A 228 25.78 32.57 -26.86
CA VAL A 228 25.40 32.58 -28.29
C VAL A 228 24.16 31.71 -28.53
N PHE A 229 24.09 30.53 -27.89
CA PHE A 229 22.91 29.66 -27.95
C PHE A 229 21.66 30.36 -27.40
N ILE A 230 21.76 30.98 -26.22
CA ILE A 230 20.63 31.69 -25.59
C ILE A 230 20.16 32.85 -26.45
N GLN A 231 21.06 33.63 -27.04
CA GLN A 231 20.72 34.77 -27.90
C GLN A 231 20.01 34.35 -29.20
N ASN A 232 20.38 33.19 -29.75
CA ASN A 232 19.81 32.65 -30.98
C ASN A 232 18.59 31.75 -30.74
N LEU A 233 18.15 31.64 -29.48
CA LEU A 233 17.04 30.78 -29.09
C LEU A 233 15.70 31.41 -29.50
N ALA A 234 15.12 30.92 -30.60
CA ALA A 234 13.80 31.31 -31.09
C ALA A 234 12.88 30.08 -31.20
N PRO A 235 12.34 29.57 -30.09
CA PRO A 235 11.41 28.44 -30.10
C PRO A 235 10.01 28.90 -30.54
N ASP A 236 9.29 28.04 -31.27
CA ASP A 236 7.88 28.28 -31.56
C ASP A 236 7.02 28.03 -30.33
N LEU A 237 6.69 29.10 -29.60
CA LEU A 237 5.91 29.01 -28.36
C LEU A 237 4.47 28.50 -28.59
N LYS A 238 4.02 28.39 -29.85
CA LYS A 238 2.71 27.81 -30.19
C LYS A 238 2.77 26.28 -30.27
N ASP A 239 3.94 25.68 -30.45
CA ASP A 239 4.13 24.24 -30.45
C ASP A 239 4.29 23.72 -29.01
N PRO A 240 3.37 22.90 -28.47
CA PRO A 240 3.51 22.35 -27.13
C PRO A 240 4.78 21.48 -26.94
N ASN A 241 5.43 21.05 -28.02
CA ASN A 241 6.63 20.21 -28.00
C ASN A 241 7.93 20.94 -28.37
N PHE A 242 7.93 22.28 -28.47
CA PHE A 242 9.12 23.05 -28.92
C PHE A 242 10.39 22.75 -28.10
N MET A 243 10.24 22.30 -26.85
CA MET A 243 11.38 21.94 -26.00
C MET A 243 12.22 20.79 -26.58
N VAL A 244 11.63 19.88 -27.37
CA VAL A 244 12.36 18.81 -28.07
C VAL A 244 13.42 19.42 -28.99
N ASP A 245 13.06 20.45 -29.75
CA ASP A 245 13.98 21.16 -30.65
C ASP A 245 15.03 21.97 -29.87
N VAL A 246 14.63 22.59 -28.75
CA VAL A 246 15.57 23.30 -27.86
C VAL A 246 16.65 22.35 -27.34
N TYR A 247 16.26 21.16 -26.87
CA TYR A 247 17.21 20.14 -26.43
C TYR A 247 18.12 19.67 -27.57
N HIS A 248 17.55 19.40 -28.75
CA HIS A 248 18.32 18.95 -29.90
C HIS A 248 19.37 19.99 -30.33
N LYS A 249 18.95 21.25 -30.50
CA LYS A 249 19.85 22.36 -30.83
C LYS A 249 20.96 22.52 -29.79
N PHE A 250 20.63 22.44 -28.50
CA PHE A 250 21.63 22.53 -27.43
C PHE A 250 22.65 21.40 -27.48
N THR A 251 22.24 20.17 -27.78
CA THR A 251 23.17 19.03 -27.88
C THR A 251 24.12 19.09 -29.07
N MET A 252 23.82 19.95 -30.05
CA MET A 252 24.64 20.18 -31.25
C MET A 252 25.57 21.41 -31.11
N THR A 253 25.58 22.07 -29.94
CA THR A 253 26.40 23.26 -29.65
C THR A 253 27.69 22.88 -28.93
#